data_AF-A0A0M9EQD1-F1
#
_entry.id   AF-A0A0M9EQD1-F1
#
_cell.length_a   1.000
_cell.length_b   1.000
_cell.length_c   1.000
_cell.angle_alpha   90.00
_cell.angle_beta   90.00
_cell.angle_gamma   90.00
#
_symmetry.space_group_name_H-M   'P 1'
#
loop_
_entity.id
_entity.type
_entity.pdbx_description
1 polymer ?
#
loop_
_entity_poly.entity_id
_entity_poly.type
_entity_poly.pdbx_seq_one_letter_code
_entity_poly.pdbx_strand_id
1 'polypeptide(L)'
;MWVKEFEHLQHTFDTQPSRGLLQSIAEIQTITIERRPINWHRMKKFFDDAIELTEILNAKEYGEIIIQIRLSVGKTIEGLSRDEEEAQSQEEKTLQWIAKERRKLDEREAEVRKGKRKSTREFRKSAESEVEKVLEEAKKALETTAFFSGLETTEG
;
A
#
# COMPACT_ATOMS: atom_id res chain seq x y z
N MET A 1 -3.98 37.03 27.85
CA MET A 1 -4.07 38.13 28.85
C MET A 1 -3.39 37.75 30.17
N TRP A 2 -3.24 36.45 30.49
CA TRP A 2 -2.76 35.99 31.80
C TRP A 2 -1.23 35.96 31.94
N VAL A 3 -0.48 35.92 30.83
CA VAL A 3 1.00 36.04 30.85
C VAL A 3 1.45 37.38 31.44
N LYS A 4 0.72 38.47 31.15
CA LYS A 4 1.00 39.80 31.73
C LYS A 4 0.64 39.89 33.21
N GLU A 5 -0.39 39.16 33.63
CA GLU A 5 -0.78 39.04 35.06
C GLU A 5 0.25 38.21 35.83
N PHE A 6 0.81 37.17 35.20
CA PHE A 6 1.91 36.38 35.75
C PHE A 6 3.23 37.15 35.88
N GLU A 7 3.53 38.04 34.93
CA GLU A 7 4.67 38.95 35.03
C GLU A 7 4.56 39.86 36.27
N HIS A 8 3.35 40.26 36.68
CA HIS A 8 3.13 41.04 37.91
C HIS A 8 3.23 40.22 39.20
N LEU A 9 2.97 38.91 39.15
CA LEU A 9 3.08 37.98 40.28
C LEU A 9 4.52 37.50 40.54
N GLN A 10 5.51 38.01 39.80
CA GLN A 10 6.93 37.68 39.98
C GLN A 10 7.47 38.04 41.38
N HIS A 11 6.78 38.91 42.14
CA HIS A 11 7.19 39.33 43.48
C HIS A 11 6.66 38.43 44.62
N THR A 12 5.80 37.45 44.33
CA THR A 12 5.14 36.60 45.35
C THR A 12 5.68 35.17 45.44
N PHE A 13 6.53 34.75 44.51
CA PHE A 13 7.08 33.40 44.48
C PHE A 13 8.61 33.43 44.64
N ASP A 14 9.17 32.49 45.40
CA ASP A 14 10.62 32.38 45.64
C ASP A 14 11.42 32.05 44.36
N THR A 15 10.72 31.59 43.31
CA THR A 15 11.31 31.17 42.03
C THR A 15 10.59 31.85 40.87
N GLN A 16 11.33 32.58 40.04
CA GLN A 16 10.76 33.29 38.89
C GLN A 16 10.61 32.35 37.68
N PRO A 17 9.44 32.30 37.00
CA PRO A 17 9.28 31.52 35.78
C PRO A 17 10.18 32.06 34.67
N SER A 18 10.86 31.14 33.96
CA SER A 18 11.76 31.54 32.88
C SER A 18 10.97 32.15 31.71
N ARG A 19 11.60 33.10 30.99
CA ARG A 19 11.02 33.67 29.76
C ARG A 19 10.69 32.59 28.73
N GLY A 20 11.50 31.53 28.69
CA GLY A 20 11.27 30.37 27.83
C GLY A 20 10.00 29.59 28.18
N LEU A 21 9.73 29.40 29.47
CA LEU A 21 8.52 28.75 29.98
C LEU A 21 7.26 29.53 29.59
N LEU A 22 7.25 30.85 29.85
CA LEU A 22 6.12 31.72 29.53
C LEU A 22 5.83 31.77 28.02
N GLN A 23 6.89 31.83 27.21
CA GLN A 23 6.76 31.80 25.75
C GLN A 23 6.18 30.47 25.26
N SER A 24 6.65 29.35 25.82
CA SER A 24 6.17 28.01 25.44
C SER A 24 4.68 27.85 25.73
N ILE A 25 4.22 28.27 26.92
CA ILE A 25 2.80 28.24 27.30
C ILE A 25 1.95 29.10 26.34
N ALA A 26 2.42 30.30 25.99
CA ALA A 26 1.70 31.18 25.05
C ALA A 26 1.59 30.55 23.65
N GLU A 27 2.64 29.91 23.17
CA GLU A 27 2.63 29.17 21.90
C GLU A 27 1.62 28.02 21.92
N ILE A 28 1.53 27.29 23.03
CA ILE A 28 0.63 26.13 23.16
C ILE A 28 -0.83 26.56 23.29
N GLN A 29 -1.09 27.67 23.99
CA GLN A 29 -2.41 28.28 24.01
C GLN A 29 -2.86 28.65 22.59
N THR A 30 -1.97 29.23 21.79
CA THR A 30 -2.25 29.57 20.39
C THR A 30 -2.55 28.33 19.56
N ILE A 31 -1.73 27.28 19.68
CA ILE A 31 -1.93 25.99 19.01
C ILE A 31 -3.30 25.39 19.39
N THR A 32 -3.68 25.47 20.66
CA THR A 32 -4.94 24.91 21.17
C THR A 32 -6.14 25.69 20.64
N ILE A 33 -6.10 27.02 20.65
CA ILE A 33 -7.16 27.90 20.13
C ILE A 33 -7.35 27.67 18.63
N GLU A 34 -6.26 27.56 17.88
CA GLU A 34 -6.27 27.39 16.43
C GLU A 34 -6.39 25.93 15.98
N ARG A 35 -6.42 24.98 16.93
CA ARG A 35 -6.42 23.52 16.68
C ARG A 35 -5.34 23.08 15.69
N ARG A 36 -4.16 23.69 15.76
CA ARG A 36 -3.05 23.30 14.88
C ARG A 36 -2.53 21.91 15.28
N PRO A 37 -2.19 21.06 14.30
CA PRO A 37 -1.50 19.82 14.58
C PRO A 37 -0.22 20.07 15.39
N ILE A 38 -0.01 19.29 16.45
CA ILE A 38 1.19 19.33 17.29
C ILE A 38 1.86 17.96 17.26
N ASN A 39 3.18 17.95 17.04
CA ASN A 39 3.93 16.71 17.09
C ASN A 39 4.22 16.29 18.55
N TRP A 40 4.53 15.00 18.73
CA TRP A 40 4.77 14.45 20.07
C TRP A 40 5.92 15.16 20.82
N HIS A 41 7.00 15.51 20.12
CA HIS A 41 8.14 16.20 20.72
C HIS A 41 7.74 17.54 21.36
N ARG A 42 6.93 18.33 20.65
CA ARG A 42 6.43 19.63 21.13
C ARG A 42 5.38 19.45 22.23
N MET A 43 4.55 18.41 22.15
CA MET A 43 3.58 18.08 23.20
C MET A 43 4.26 17.54 24.47
N LYS A 44 5.37 16.82 24.36
CA LYS A 44 6.18 16.38 25.50
C LYS A 44 6.79 17.59 26.22
N LYS A 45 7.36 18.53 25.47
CA LYS A 45 7.87 19.79 26.00
C LYS A 45 6.76 20.58 26.73
N PHE A 46 5.54 20.63 26.18
CA PHE A 46 4.41 21.24 26.88
C PHE A 46 4.18 20.65 28.27
N PHE A 47 4.15 19.32 28.38
CA PHE A 47 3.94 18.66 29.65
C PHE A 47 5.08 18.93 30.63
N ASP A 48 6.34 18.94 30.15
CA ASP A 48 7.50 19.29 30.96
C ASP A 48 7.41 20.73 31.49
N ASP A 49 7.09 21.69 30.63
CA ASP A 49 6.89 23.09 30.97
C ASP A 49 5.72 23.28 31.96
N ALA A 50 4.62 22.56 31.76
CA ALA A 50 3.45 22.63 32.65
C ALA A 50 3.76 22.07 34.05
N ILE A 51 4.56 21.00 34.14
CA ILE A 51 5.03 20.45 35.42
C ILE A 51 5.89 21.50 36.15
N GLU A 52 6.88 22.09 35.48
CA GLU A 52 7.74 23.15 36.03
C GLU A 52 6.90 24.32 36.57
N LEU A 53 5.86 24.72 35.83
CA LEU A 53 4.95 25.77 36.28
C LEU A 53 4.19 25.39 37.56
N THR A 54 3.74 24.14 37.69
CA THR A 54 3.05 23.70 38.92
C THR A 54 3.97 23.69 40.14
N GLU A 55 5.27 23.44 39.95
CA GLU A 55 6.26 23.55 41.02
C GLU A 55 6.43 25.00 41.47
N ILE A 56 6.57 25.94 40.52
CA ILE A 56 6.68 27.38 40.80
C ILE A 56 5.45 27.90 41.54
N LEU A 57 4.26 27.42 41.19
CA LEU A 57 2.99 27.81 41.82
C LEU A 57 2.71 27.07 43.13
N ASN A 58 3.59 26.18 43.57
CA ASN A 58 3.38 25.28 44.71
C ASN A 58 2.06 24.48 44.62
N ALA A 59 1.68 24.11 43.40
CA ALA A 59 0.41 23.48 43.05
C ALA A 59 0.62 21.97 42.73
N LYS A 60 1.24 21.24 43.66
CA LYS A 60 1.77 19.88 43.45
C LYS A 60 0.75 18.86 42.95
N GLU A 61 -0.49 18.92 43.44
CA GLU A 61 -1.57 18.01 43.02
C GLU A 61 -1.82 18.08 41.51
N TYR A 62 -1.74 19.28 40.92
CA TYR A 62 -1.89 19.47 39.47
C TYR A 62 -0.68 18.94 38.70
N GLY A 63 0.52 19.04 39.27
CA GLY A 63 1.74 18.46 38.69
C GLY A 63 1.64 16.94 38.53
N GLU A 64 1.14 16.25 39.55
CA GLU A 64 0.90 14.80 39.51
C GLU A 64 -0.11 14.42 38.42
N ILE A 65 -1.20 15.18 38.29
CA ILE A 65 -2.20 14.98 37.23
C ILE A 65 -1.55 15.13 35.84
N ILE A 66 -0.73 16.18 35.64
CA ILE A 66 -0.05 16.42 34.36
C ILE A 66 0.92 15.29 34.02
N ILE A 67 1.66 14.77 35.02
CA ILE A 67 2.54 13.61 34.83
C ILE A 67 1.74 12.38 34.36
N GLN A 68 0.60 12.10 34.99
CA GLN A 68 -0.27 10.97 34.59
C GLN A 68 -0.83 11.13 33.17
N ILE A 69 -1.22 12.36 32.80
CA ILE A 69 -1.67 12.66 31.43
C ILE A 69 -0.53 12.41 30.44
N ARG A 70 0.68 12.93 30.72
CA ARG A 70 1.86 12.74 29.86
C ARG A 70 2.17 11.26 29.63
N LEU A 71 2.16 10.45 30.69
CA LEU A 71 2.41 9.01 30.61
C LEU A 71 1.33 8.30 29.79
N SER A 72 0.06 8.60 30.06
CA SER A 72 -1.08 8.04 29.34
C SER A 72 -1.01 8.35 27.85
N VAL A 73 -0.79 9.62 27.50
CA VAL A 73 -0.70 10.08 26.11
C VAL A 73 0.52 9.46 25.41
N GLY A 74 1.67 9.38 26.08
CA GLY A 74 2.86 8.74 25.54
C GLY A 74 2.61 7.27 25.21
N LYS A 75 2.01 6.52 26.14
CA LYS A 75 1.63 5.11 25.93
C LYS A 75 0.64 4.96 24.77
N THR A 76 -0.33 5.86 24.64
CA THR A 76 -1.27 5.84 23.51
C THR A 76 -0.58 6.08 22.18
N ILE A 77 0.33 7.05 22.10
CA ILE A 77 1.07 7.35 20.87
C ILE A 77 1.99 6.19 20.46
N GLU A 78 2.71 5.60 21.42
CA GLU A 78 3.53 4.41 21.18
C GLU A 78 2.68 3.21 20.74
N GLY A 79 1.52 3.01 21.37
CA GLY A 79 0.56 1.99 20.96
C GLY A 79 0.09 2.18 19.53
N LEU A 80 -0.36 3.39 19.19
CA LEU A 80 -0.80 3.74 17.83
C LEU A 80 0.31 3.53 16.79
N SER A 81 1.54 3.92 17.12
CA SER A 81 2.68 3.75 16.20
C SER A 81 2.95 2.27 15.91
N ARG A 82 2.91 1.42 16.94
CA ARG A 82 3.07 -0.03 16.79
C ARG A 82 1.92 -0.64 15.97
N ASP A 83 0.68 -0.23 16.26
CA ASP A 83 -0.50 -0.75 15.56
C ASP A 83 -0.46 -0.34 14.07
N GLU A 84 0.01 0.87 13.76
CA GLU A 84 0.25 1.34 12.39
C GLU A 84 1.34 0.50 11.68
N GLU A 85 2.48 0.27 12.33
CA GLU A 85 3.55 -0.58 11.79
C GLU A 85 3.07 -2.02 11.52
N GLU A 86 2.27 -2.59 12.44
CA GLU A 86 1.68 -3.91 12.26
C GLU A 86 0.73 -3.94 11.06
N ALA A 87 -0.16 -2.94 10.95
CA ALA A 87 -1.09 -2.82 9.83
C ALA A 87 -0.35 -2.72 8.49
N GLN A 88 0.69 -1.88 8.41
CA GLN A 88 1.53 -1.74 7.22
C GLN A 88 2.23 -3.06 6.86
N SER A 89 2.76 -3.79 7.85
CA SER A 89 3.38 -5.10 7.61
C SER A 89 2.38 -6.14 7.08
N GLN A 90 1.15 -6.15 7.60
CA GLN A 90 0.11 -7.06 7.12
C GLN A 90 -0.36 -6.70 5.71
N GLU A 91 -0.48 -5.41 5.40
CA GLU A 91 -0.78 -4.93 4.06
C GLU A 91 0.29 -5.42 3.07
N GLU A 92 1.58 -5.21 3.40
CA GLU A 92 2.68 -5.64 2.53
C GLU A 92 2.66 -7.15 2.26
N LYS A 93 2.48 -7.97 3.31
CA LYS A 93 2.37 -9.44 3.16
C LYS A 93 1.21 -9.83 2.26
N THR A 94 0.06 -9.17 2.41
CA THR A 94 -1.13 -9.43 1.60
C THR A 94 -0.88 -9.06 0.14
N LEU A 95 -0.25 -7.91 -0.12
CA LEU A 95 0.10 -7.47 -1.47
C LEU A 95 1.10 -8.43 -2.14
N GLN A 96 2.11 -8.91 -1.40
CA GLN A 96 3.05 -9.91 -1.89
C GLN A 96 2.36 -11.24 -2.25
N TRP A 97 1.41 -11.68 -1.41
CA TRP A 97 0.62 -12.87 -1.70
C TRP A 97 -0.24 -12.71 -2.96
N ILE A 98 -0.93 -11.56 -3.12
CA ILE A 98 -1.72 -11.25 -4.32
C ILE A 98 -0.82 -11.28 -5.57
N ALA A 99 0.38 -10.67 -5.51
CA ALA A 99 1.32 -10.67 -6.62
C ALA A 99 1.76 -12.08 -7.02
N LYS A 100 1.96 -12.97 -6.03
CA LYS A 100 2.30 -14.38 -6.26
C LYS A 100 1.16 -15.14 -6.94
N GLU A 101 -0.08 -14.96 -6.49
CA GLU A 101 -1.23 -15.60 -7.12
C GLU A 101 -1.49 -15.08 -8.54
N ARG A 102 -1.31 -13.77 -8.78
CA ARG A 102 -1.37 -13.20 -10.14
C ARG A 102 -0.36 -13.86 -11.07
N ARG A 103 0.90 -14.02 -10.63
CA ARG A 103 1.92 -14.72 -11.43
C ARG A 103 1.54 -16.16 -11.78
N LYS A 104 1.02 -16.93 -10.81
CA LYS A 104 0.55 -18.30 -11.06
C LYS A 104 -0.61 -18.32 -12.07
N LEU A 105 -1.50 -17.33 -12.00
CA LEU A 105 -2.60 -17.22 -12.94
C LEU A 105 -2.09 -16.92 -14.35
N ASP A 106 -1.15 -15.98 -14.49
CA ASP A 106 -0.53 -15.64 -15.77
C ASP A 106 0.17 -16.85 -16.41
N GLU A 107 0.89 -17.65 -15.61
CA GLU A 107 1.51 -18.90 -16.06
C GLU A 107 0.47 -19.90 -16.59
N ARG A 108 -0.61 -20.13 -15.84
CA ARG A 108 -1.70 -21.02 -16.27
C ARG A 108 -2.39 -20.52 -17.53
N GLU A 109 -2.64 -19.22 -17.65
CA GLU A 109 -3.21 -18.66 -18.87
C GLU A 109 -2.29 -18.85 -20.08
N ALA A 110 -0.98 -18.68 -19.90
CA ALA A 110 0.00 -18.90 -20.96
C ALA A 110 0.01 -20.36 -21.42
N GLU A 111 -0.10 -21.32 -20.48
CA GLU A 111 -0.22 -22.75 -20.79
C GLU A 111 -1.48 -23.06 -21.59
N VAL A 112 -2.64 -22.52 -21.18
CA VAL A 112 -3.90 -22.70 -21.91
C VAL A 112 -3.80 -22.15 -23.34
N ARG A 113 -3.23 -20.94 -23.50
CA ARG A 113 -3.02 -20.34 -24.82
C ARG A 113 -2.07 -21.18 -25.68
N LYS A 114 -1.00 -21.73 -25.09
CA LYS A 114 -0.07 -22.63 -25.77
C LYS A 114 -0.74 -23.93 -26.21
N GLY A 115 -1.55 -24.54 -25.33
CA GLY A 115 -2.34 -25.73 -25.64
C GLY A 115 -3.28 -25.49 -26.82
N LYS A 116 -4.07 -24.41 -26.78
CA LYS A 116 -4.96 -24.02 -27.90
C LYS A 116 -4.20 -23.88 -29.21
N ARG A 117 -3.07 -23.14 -29.22
CA ARG A 117 -2.23 -22.97 -30.41
C ARG A 117 -1.71 -24.30 -30.96
N LYS A 118 -1.30 -25.22 -30.09
CA LYS A 118 -0.84 -26.56 -30.47
C LYS A 118 -1.98 -27.34 -31.14
N SER A 119 -3.15 -27.43 -30.51
CA SER A 119 -4.30 -28.15 -31.06
C SER A 119 -4.75 -27.55 -32.40
N THR A 120 -4.84 -26.22 -32.53
CA THR A 120 -5.17 -25.58 -33.81
C THR A 120 -4.17 -25.93 -34.91
N ARG A 121 -2.86 -25.99 -34.59
CA ARG A 121 -1.83 -26.39 -35.55
C ARG A 121 -1.97 -27.86 -35.96
N GLU A 122 -2.31 -28.74 -35.02
CA GLU A 122 -2.51 -30.17 -35.29
C GLU A 122 -3.74 -30.39 -36.19
N PHE A 123 -4.88 -29.75 -35.88
CA PHE A 123 -6.07 -29.82 -36.73
C PHE A 123 -5.80 -29.30 -38.15
N ARG A 124 -5.06 -28.18 -38.27
CA ARG A 124 -4.70 -27.64 -39.58
C ARG A 124 -3.84 -28.62 -40.38
N LYS A 125 -2.80 -29.20 -39.77
CA LYS A 125 -1.95 -30.20 -40.44
C LYS A 125 -2.75 -31.44 -40.87
N SER A 126 -3.67 -31.90 -40.03
CA SER A 126 -4.54 -33.02 -40.36
C SER A 126 -5.42 -32.69 -41.57
N ALA A 127 -6.01 -31.50 -41.62
CA ALA A 127 -6.84 -31.07 -42.74
C ALA A 127 -6.02 -30.90 -44.03
N GLU A 128 -4.82 -30.31 -43.95
CA GLU A 128 -3.90 -30.19 -45.08
C GLU A 128 -3.54 -31.56 -45.68
N SER A 129 -3.23 -32.54 -44.83
CA SER A 129 -2.92 -33.92 -45.26
C SER A 129 -4.11 -34.61 -45.92
N GLU A 130 -5.33 -34.40 -45.44
CA GLU A 130 -6.53 -34.99 -46.03
C GLU A 130 -6.82 -34.38 -47.42
N VAL A 131 -6.66 -33.06 -47.56
CA VAL A 131 -6.80 -32.37 -48.85
C VAL A 131 -5.76 -32.87 -49.85
N GLU A 132 -4.49 -33.01 -49.44
CA GLU A 132 -3.43 -33.53 -50.30
C GLU A 132 -3.74 -34.94 -50.81
N LYS A 133 -4.24 -35.82 -49.94
CA LYS A 133 -4.65 -37.17 -50.32
C LYS A 133 -5.76 -37.16 -51.38
N VAL A 134 -6.80 -36.35 -51.19
CA VAL A 134 -7.91 -36.22 -52.16
C VAL A 134 -7.41 -35.69 -53.51
N LEU A 135 -6.50 -34.72 -53.50
CA LEU A 135 -5.91 -34.18 -54.75
C LEU A 135 -5.09 -35.22 -55.49
N GLU A 136 -4.28 -36.02 -54.79
CA GLU A 136 -3.51 -37.10 -55.40
C GLU A 136 -4.40 -38.22 -55.96
N GLU A 137 -5.49 -38.57 -55.26
CA GLU A 137 -6.49 -39.50 -55.77
C GLU A 137 -7.19 -38.97 -57.03
N ALA A 138 -7.59 -37.70 -57.03
CA ALA A 138 -8.21 -37.05 -58.19
C ALA A 138 -7.25 -36.99 -59.39
N LYS A 139 -5.97 -36.69 -59.15
CA LYS A 139 -4.93 -36.67 -60.19
C LYS A 139 -4.77 -38.05 -60.85
N LYS A 140 -4.67 -39.12 -60.05
CA LYS A 140 -4.59 -40.49 -60.57
C LYS A 140 -5.83 -40.87 -61.39
N ALA A 141 -7.01 -40.47 -60.95
CA ALA A 141 -8.25 -40.71 -61.69
C ALA A 141 -8.24 -39.99 -63.05
N LEU A 142 -7.81 -38.73 -63.09
CA LEU A 142 -7.67 -37.95 -64.32
C LEU A 142 -6.65 -38.57 -65.30
N GLU A 143 -5.46 -38.94 -64.80
CA GLU A 143 -4.43 -39.62 -65.60
C GLU A 143 -4.95 -40.95 -66.17
N THR A 144 -5.69 -41.73 -65.37
CA THR A 144 -6.31 -42.98 -65.80
C THR A 144 -7.33 -42.73 -66.90
N THR A 145 -8.24 -41.74 -66.74
CA THR A 145 -9.21 -41.39 -67.78
C THR A 145 -8.54 -40.91 -69.07
N ALA A 146 -7.50 -40.07 -68.99
CA ALA A 146 -6.77 -39.58 -70.16
C ALA A 146 -6.06 -40.72 -70.92
N PHE A 147 -5.51 -41.71 -70.20
CA PHE A 147 -4.90 -42.89 -70.82
C PHE A 147 -5.93 -43.70 -71.62
N PHE A 148 -7.11 -43.96 -71.07
CA PHE A 148 -8.17 -44.70 -71.77
C PHE A 148 -8.77 -43.90 -72.93
N SER A 149 -8.93 -42.58 -72.82
CA SER A 149 -9.38 -41.73 -73.94
C SER A 149 -8.36 -41.64 -75.08
N GLY A 150 -7.05 -41.79 -74.81
CA GLY A 150 -6.02 -41.84 -75.84
C GLY A 150 -6.04 -43.13 -76.66
N LEU A 151 -6.36 -44.27 -76.02
CA LEU A 151 -6.46 -45.58 -76.68
C LEU A 151 -7.60 -45.64 -77.71
N GLU A 152 -8.73 -44.97 -77.43
CA GLU A 152 -9.87 -44.91 -78.36
C GLU A 152 -9.57 -44.11 -79.65
N THR A 153 -8.53 -43.28 -79.66
CA THR A 153 -8.16 -42.47 -80.85
C THR A 153 -7.16 -43.14 -81.80
N THR A 154 -6.63 -44.31 -81.44
CA THR A 154 -5.63 -45.05 -82.25
C THR A 154 -6.18 -46.24 -83.04
N GLU A 155 -7.49 -46.51 -82.98
CA GLU A 155 -8.15 -47.56 -83.79
C GLU A 155 -8.93 -47.03 -85.02
N GLY A 156 -8.64 -45.80 -85.47
CA GLY A 156 -9.23 -45.20 -86.69
C GLY A 156 -8.33 -45.31 -87.92
#